data_AF-V4QAX7-F1
#
_entry.id   AF-V4QAX7-F1
#
_cell.length_a   1.000
_cell.length_b   1.000
_cell.length_c   1.000
_cell.angle_alpha   90.00
_cell.angle_beta   90.00
_cell.angle_gamma   90.00
#
_symmetry.space_group_name_H-M   'P 1'
#
loop_
_entity.id
_entity.type
_entity.pdbx_description
1 polymer ?
#
loop_
_entity_poly.entity_id
_entity_poly.type
_entity_poly.pdbx_seq_one_letter_code
_entity_poly.pdbx_strand_id
1 'polypeptide(L)' 'MTMPSERTRSIIQTREFLVNLSHDKTLSDAVRTEAHRLLRHYPSADEVLLAGKVEEQRADGLPWLFLSSKVD' A
#
# COMPACT_ATOMS: atom_id res chain seq x y z
N MET A 1 6.85 14.43 -2.23
CA MET A 1 7.09 12.97 -2.04
C MET A 1 6.33 12.54 -0.79
N THR A 2 5.78 11.32 -0.73
CA THR A 2 5.07 10.80 0.47
C THR A 2 6.02 10.07 1.40
N MET A 3 5.83 10.21 2.71
CA MET A 3 6.63 9.54 3.75
C MET A 3 6.43 8.01 3.70
N PRO A 4 7.42 7.19 4.09
CA PRO A 4 7.27 5.74 4.14
C PRO A 4 6.10 5.28 4.99
N SER A 5 5.89 5.94 6.13
CA SER A 5 4.77 5.67 7.03
C SER A 5 3.42 5.94 6.35
N GLU A 6 3.31 7.02 5.59
CA GLU A 6 2.12 7.37 4.81
C GLU A 6 1.86 6.34 3.71
N ARG A 7 2.91 5.91 3.00
CA ARG A 7 2.81 4.89 1.94
C ARG A 7 2.40 3.53 2.51
N THR A 8 3.04 3.12 3.60
CA THR A 8 2.74 1.88 4.35
C THR A 8 1.26 1.87 4.75
N ARG A 9 0.79 2.96 5.37
CA ARG A 9 -0.62 3.11 5.75
C ARG A 9 -1.55 3.04 4.54
N SER A 10 -1.24 3.74 3.46
CA SER A 10 -2.08 3.79 2.26
C SER A 10 -2.26 2.43 1.60
N ILE A 11 -1.19 1.62 1.53
CA ILE A 11 -1.26 0.26 0.96
C ILE A 11 -2.13 -0.65 1.84
N ILE A 12 -1.95 -0.60 3.17
CA ILE A 12 -2.77 -1.39 4.11
C ILE A 12 -4.26 -1.01 4.00
N GLN A 13 -4.57 0.29 3.99
CA GLN A 13 -5.94 0.77 3.85
C GLN A 13 -6.57 0.38 2.50
N THR A 14 -5.78 0.38 1.42
CA THR A 14 -6.26 -0.08 0.11
C THR A 14 -6.64 -1.55 0.16
N ARG A 15 -5.84 -2.40 0.84
CA ARG A 15 -6.20 -3.80 1.04
C ARG A 15 -7.54 -3.95 1.77
N GLU A 16 -7.74 -3.22 2.87
CA GLU A 16 -8.99 -3.22 3.64
C GLU A 16 -10.17 -2.77 2.78
N PHE A 17 -9.99 -1.72 1.99
CA PHE A 17 -10.99 -1.26 1.04
C PHE A 17 -11.37 -2.35 0.01
N LEU A 18 -10.37 -3.03 -0.58
CA LEU A 18 -10.63 -4.13 -1.52
C LEU A 18 -11.38 -5.29 -0.85
N VAL A 19 -11.04 -5.62 0.41
CA VAL A 19 -11.79 -6.62 1.19
C VAL A 19 -13.24 -6.17 1.35
N ASN A 20 -13.50 -4.91 1.71
CA ASN A 20 -14.86 -4.40 1.86
C ASN A 20 -15.64 -4.47 0.54
N LEU A 21 -15.06 -4.01 -0.58
CA LEU A 21 -15.68 -4.11 -1.91
C LEU A 21 -16.01 -5.56 -2.29
N SER A 22 -15.12 -6.50 -1.97
CA SER A 22 -15.31 -7.91 -2.32
C SER A 22 -16.51 -8.56 -1.61
N HIS A 23 -16.90 -8.05 -0.43
CA HIS A 23 -18.02 -8.56 0.38
C HIS A 23 -19.31 -7.73 0.26
N ASP A 24 -19.25 -6.55 -0.35
CA ASP A 24 -20.40 -5.64 -0.45
C ASP A 24 -21.40 -6.10 -1.53
N LYS A 25 -22.50 -6.71 -1.08
CA LYS A 25 -23.58 -7.24 -1.95
C LYS A 25 -24.36 -6.16 -2.70
N THR A 26 -24.18 -4.88 -2.38
CA THR A 26 -24.84 -3.78 -3.10
C THR A 26 -24.12 -3.44 -4.42
N LEU A 27 -22.85 -3.85 -4.55
CA LEU A 27 -22.04 -3.66 -5.76
C LEU A 27 -22.30 -4.75 -6.80
N SER A 28 -22.02 -4.44 -8.06
CA SER A 28 -22.13 -5.43 -9.15
C SER A 28 -21.14 -6.58 -9.00
N ASP A 29 -21.49 -7.75 -9.54
CA ASP A 29 -20.64 -8.94 -9.52
C ASP A 29 -19.27 -8.71 -10.16
N ALA A 30 -19.22 -7.86 -11.20
CA ALA A 30 -17.98 -7.48 -11.86
C ALA A 30 -17.00 -6.79 -10.89
N VAL A 31 -17.49 -5.83 -10.09
CA VAL A 31 -16.66 -5.10 -9.12
C VAL A 31 -16.16 -6.03 -8.02
N ARG A 32 -17.04 -6.87 -7.46
CA ARG A 32 -16.65 -7.81 -6.39
C ARG A 32 -15.65 -8.86 -6.90
N THR A 33 -15.81 -9.32 -8.13
CA THR A 33 -14.90 -10.28 -8.78
C THR A 33 -13.52 -9.68 -9.00
N GLU A 34 -13.46 -8.42 -9.46
CA GLU A 34 -12.18 -7.74 -9.64
C GLU A 34 -11.48 -7.48 -8.31
N ALA A 35 -12.21 -7.07 -7.27
CA ALA A 35 -11.65 -6.93 -5.93
C ALA A 35 -11.05 -8.26 -5.42
N HIS A 36 -11.75 -9.39 -5.60
CA HIS A 36 -11.21 -10.72 -5.30
C HIS A 36 -9.95 -11.04 -6.12
N ARG A 37 -9.93 -10.70 -7.42
CA ARG A 37 -8.79 -10.95 -8.30
C ARG A 37 -7.55 -10.18 -7.83
N LEU A 38 -7.71 -8.90 -7.50
CA LEU A 38 -6.65 -8.05 -6.97
C LEU A 38 -6.10 -8.59 -5.65
N LEU A 39 -6.99 -9.01 -4.73
CA LEU A 39 -6.61 -9.54 -3.42
C LEU A 39 -5.74 -10.81 -3.48
N ARG A 40 -5.75 -11.58 -4.57
CA ARG A 40 -4.91 -12.81 -4.70
C ARG A 40 -3.42 -12.54 -4.61
N HIS A 41 -2.99 -11.35 -5.05
CA HIS A 41 -1.58 -10.95 -5.09
C HIS A 41 -1.33 -9.62 -4.40
N TYR A 42 -2.35 -9.06 -3.74
CA TYR A 42 -2.19 -7.87 -2.93
C TYR A 42 -1.43 -8.24 -1.65
N PRO A 43 -0.40 -7.48 -1.24
CA PRO A 43 0.39 -7.81 -0.07
C PRO A 43 -0.47 -7.82 1.21
N SER A 44 -0.13 -8.69 2.15
CA SER A 44 -0.69 -8.69 3.49
C SER A 44 -0.20 -7.48 4.30
N ALA A 45 -0.94 -7.11 5.34
CA ALA A 45 -0.57 -5.99 6.20
C ALA A 45 0.83 -6.20 6.83
N ASP A 46 1.15 -7.43 7.23
CA ASP A 46 2.42 -7.77 7.86
C ASP A 46 3.61 -7.60 6.89
N GLU A 47 3.46 -8.02 5.63
CA GLU A 47 4.47 -7.81 4.59
C GLU A 47 4.73 -6.33 4.35
N VAL A 48 3.66 -5.52 4.30
CA VAL A 48 3.76 -4.07 4.09
C VAL A 48 4.39 -3.38 5.30
N LEU A 49 4.00 -3.76 6.53
CA LEU A 49 4.58 -3.22 7.76
C LEU A 49 6.08 -3.54 7.88
N LEU A 50 6.48 -4.77 7.52
CA LEU A 50 7.89 -5.15 7.52
C LEU A 50 8.68 -4.33 6.51
N ALA A 51 8.18 -4.19 5.28
CA ALA A 51 8.83 -3.38 4.25
C ALA A 51 8.92 -1.91 4.65
N GLY A 52 7.85 -1.35 5.24
CA GLY A 52 7.81 0.03 5.72
C GLY A 52 8.86 0.32 6.80
N LYS A 53 9.00 -0.57 7.79
CA LYS A 53 10.04 -0.44 8.83
C LYS A 53 11.45 -0.43 8.25
N VAL A 54 11.72 -1.28 7.25
CA VAL A 54 13.02 -1.31 6.57
C VAL A 54 13.27 -0.01 5.79
N GLU A 55 12.24 0.56 5.16
CA GLU A 55 12.34 1.85 4.47
C GLU A 55 12.59 3.02 5.43
N GLU A 56 11.87 3.06 6.56
CA GLU A 56 12.05 4.06 7.62
C GLU A 56 13.48 4.03 8.18
N GLN A 57 13.98 2.84 8.53
CA GLN A 57 15.35 2.68 9.05
C GLN A 57 16.43 3.11 8.06
N ARG A 58 16.19 2.94 6.74
CA ARG A 58 17.12 3.41 5.70
C ARG A 58 17.10 4.92 5.55
N ALA A 59 15.94 5.54 5.71
CA ALA A 59 15.79 6.98 5.67
C ALA A 59 16.37 7.68 6.91
N ASP A 60 16.37 7.02 8.07
CA ASP A 60 17.02 7.55 9.27
C ASP A 60 18.56 7.65 9.12
N GLY A 61 19.15 6.95 8.14
CA GLY A 61 20.59 7.00 7.82
C GLY A 61 21.00 8.03 6.77
N LEU A 62 20.06 8.63 6.03
CA LEU A 62 20.31 9.65 5.02
C LEU A 62 19.16 10.67 5.03
N PRO A 63 19.42 11.96 5.27
CA PRO A 63 18.36 12.97 5.21
C PRO A 63 17.63 12.88 3.87
N TRP A 64 16.30 12.84 3.92
CA TRP A 64 15.37 12.88 2.77
C TRP A 64 15.69 13.91 1.68
N LEU A 65 16.59 14.86 1.97
CA LEU A 65 17.13 15.86 1.06
C LEU A 65 17.95 15.30 -0.11
N PHE A 66 18.45 14.06 -0.08
CA PHE A 66 19.38 13.56 -1.13
C PHE A 66 18.77 12.75 -2.27
N LEU A 67 17.47 12.42 -2.25
CA LEU A 67 16.82 11.66 -3.34
C LEU A 67 15.87 12.50 -4.21
N SER A 68 15.81 13.82 -3.99
CA SER A 68 14.95 14.74 -4.78
C SER A 68 15.68 15.42 -5.95
N SER A 69 16.86 14.94 -6.37
CA SER A 69 17.53 15.49 -7.55
C SER A 69 17.86 14.39 -8.55
N LYS A 70 16.89 14.09 -9.42
CA LYS A 70 16.99 14.28 -10.88
C LYS A 70 15.84 13.55 -11.57
N VAL A 71 14.86 14.33 -11.99
CA VAL A 71 14.19 14.11 -13.27
C VAL A 71 14.36 15.43 -14.00
N ASP A 72 15.13 15.39 -15.09
CA ASP A 72 15.29 16.50 -16.03
C ASP A 72 13.94 16.89 -16.67
#